data_AF-E6WUM8-F1
#
_entry.id   AF-E6WUM8-F1
#
_cell.length_a   1.000
_cell.length_b   1.000
_cell.length_c   1.000
_cell.angle_alpha   90.00
_cell.angle_beta   90.00
_cell.angle_gamma   90.00
#
_symmetry.space_group_name_H-M   'P 1'
#
loop_
_entity.id
_entity.type
_entity.pdbx_description
1 polymer ?
#
loop_
_entity_poly.entity_id
_entity_poly.type
_entity_poly.pdbx_seq_one_letter_code
_entity_poly.pdbx_strand_id
1 'polypeptide(L)'
;MRIQRSRARLGGGLAITVVLALQAVLGFGCHGQDLHAFAVGLAIFVLPPLVPALVSLFTANPLRAVGACALFAPWLLWAGYVDCIRPDAGGGASMAYVPVLLYGFPSAVLGALLAGPVCRRQGLAIDP
;
A
#
# COMPACT_ATOMS: atom_id res chain seq x y z
N MET A 1 -11.97 -22.23 -6.70
CA MET A 1 -10.54 -22.37 -7.09
C MET A 1 -9.71 -22.49 -5.83
N ARG A 2 -8.93 -23.57 -5.70
CA ARG A 2 -8.05 -23.76 -4.53
C ARG A 2 -6.68 -23.18 -4.82
N ILE A 3 -6.17 -22.37 -3.90
CA ILE A 3 -4.88 -21.72 -4.01
C ILE A 3 -4.02 -22.17 -2.84
N GLN A 4 -2.82 -22.66 -3.14
CA GLN A 4 -1.84 -23.02 -2.12
C GLN A 4 -1.40 -21.76 -1.35
N ARG A 5 -1.25 -21.87 -0.02
CA ARG A 5 -0.84 -20.74 0.83
C ARG A 5 0.45 -20.06 0.37
N SER A 6 1.40 -20.81 -0.19
CA SER A 6 2.63 -20.27 -0.78
C SER A 6 2.35 -19.27 -1.90
N ARG A 7 1.46 -19.62 -2.84
CA ARG A 7 1.04 -18.73 -3.94
C ARG A 7 0.25 -17.53 -3.42
N ALA A 8 -0.61 -17.72 -2.43
CA ALA A 8 -1.33 -16.62 -1.79
C ALA A 8 -0.37 -15.62 -1.12
N ARG A 9 0.67 -16.11 -0.43
CA ARG A 9 1.73 -15.27 0.15
C ARG A 9 2.54 -14.55 -0.91
N LEU A 10 2.88 -15.22 -2.01
CA LEU A 10 3.55 -14.57 -3.14
C LEU A 10 2.70 -13.44 -3.71
N GLY A 11 1.40 -13.65 -3.90
CA GLY A 11 0.49 -12.59 -4.36
C GLY A 11 0.43 -11.39 -3.42
N GLY A 12 0.31 -11.64 -2.11
CA GLY A 12 0.36 -10.57 -1.10
C GLY A 12 1.72 -9.85 -1.06
N GLY A 13 2.82 -10.60 -1.14
CA GLY A 13 4.17 -10.06 -1.17
C GLY A 13 4.40 -9.17 -2.40
N LEU A 14 3.97 -9.63 -3.58
CA LEU A 14 4.05 -8.84 -4.81
C LEU A 14 3.26 -7.54 -4.71
N ALA A 15 2.06 -7.57 -4.11
CA ALA A 15 1.26 -6.35 -3.91
C ALA A 15 1.99 -5.33 -3.01
N ILE A 16 2.64 -5.80 -1.94
CA ILE A 16 3.46 -4.96 -1.06
C ILE A 16 4.67 -4.40 -1.83
N THR A 17 5.37 -5.23 -2.60
CA THR A 17 6.50 -4.80 -3.43
C THR A 17 6.08 -3.72 -4.43
N VAL A 18 4.91 -3.85 -5.07
CA VAL A 18 4.38 -2.84 -5.98
C VAL A 18 4.13 -1.51 -5.27
N VAL A 19 3.56 -1.53 -4.06
CA VAL A 19 3.35 -0.30 -3.26
C VAL A 19 4.68 0.36 -2.89
N LEU A 20 5.68 -0.44 -2.48
CA LEU A 20 7.02 0.07 -2.16
C LEU A 20 7.72 0.64 -3.41
N ALA A 21 7.60 -0.03 -4.55
CA ALA A 21 8.13 0.44 -5.81
C ALA A 21 7.45 1.75 -6.25
N LEU A 22 6.13 1.87 -6.07
CA LEU A 22 5.40 3.11 -6.32
C LEU A 22 5.95 4.24 -5.44
N GLN A 23 6.11 4.01 -4.14
CA GLN A 23 6.70 5.01 -3.24
C GLN A 23 8.14 5.39 -3.65
N ALA A 24 8.95 4.42 -4.09
CA ALA A 24 10.30 4.67 -4.59
C ALA A 24 10.31 5.55 -5.84
N VAL A 25 9.42 5.28 -6.80
CA VAL A 25 9.26 6.12 -8.00
C VAL A 25 8.87 7.54 -7.64
N LEU A 26 7.95 7.73 -6.69
CA LEU A 26 7.53 9.05 -6.22
C LEU A 26 8.64 9.79 -5.45
N GLY A 27 9.36 9.09 -4.58
CA GLY A 27 10.44 9.67 -3.77
C GLY A 27 11.66 10.08 -4.60
N PHE A 28 12.21 9.14 -5.39
CA PHE A 28 13.41 9.39 -6.17
C PHE A 28 13.13 10.10 -7.50
N GLY A 29 12.05 9.73 -8.18
CA GLY A 29 11.75 10.25 -9.52
C GLY A 29 11.14 11.64 -9.50
N CYS A 30 10.23 11.91 -8.55
CA CYS A 30 9.54 13.19 -8.47
C CYS A 30 10.14 14.14 -7.44
N HIS A 31 10.40 13.67 -6.22
CA HIS A 31 10.91 14.54 -5.16
C HIS A 31 12.43 14.66 -5.13
N GLY A 32 13.15 13.87 -5.94
CA GLY A 32 14.62 13.88 -5.96
C GLY A 32 15.25 13.56 -4.60
N GLN A 33 14.56 12.77 -3.77
CA GLN A 33 14.98 12.48 -2.40
C GLN A 33 16.30 11.72 -2.37
N ASP A 34 17.13 12.02 -1.37
CA ASP A 34 18.24 11.17 -1.00
C ASP A 34 17.74 9.96 -0.20
N LEU A 35 18.61 8.95 -0.01
CA LEU A 35 18.23 7.69 0.62
C LEU A 35 17.72 7.88 2.06
N HIS A 36 18.27 8.86 2.80
CA HIS A 36 17.86 9.13 4.17
C HIS A 36 16.46 9.77 4.20
N ALA A 37 16.21 10.82 3.40
CA ALA A 37 14.88 11.43 3.31
C ALA A 37 13.81 10.43 2.83
N PHE A 38 14.16 9.58 1.86
CA PHE A 38 13.28 8.51 1.41
C PHE A 38 12.96 7.52 2.54
N ALA A 39 13.96 7.05 3.29
CA ALA A 39 13.77 6.12 4.38
C ALA A 39 12.88 6.69 5.49
N VAL A 40 13.08 7.96 5.85
CA VAL A 40 12.24 8.67 6.82
C VAL A 40 10.80 8.81 6.32
N GLY A 41 10.61 9.23 5.06
CA GLY A 41 9.29 9.36 4.46
C GLY A 41 8.54 8.02 4.39
N LEU A 42 9.26 6.96 3.99
CA LEU A 42 8.74 5.60 3.96
C LEU A 42 8.32 5.14 5.37
N ALA A 43 9.18 5.34 6.37
CA ALA A 43 8.93 4.89 7.74
C ALA A 43 7.74 5.61 8.40
N ILE A 44 7.59 6.91 8.15
CA ILE A 44 6.55 7.72 8.80
C ILE A 44 5.22 7.65 8.07
N PHE A 45 5.21 7.78 6.74
CA PHE A 45 3.96 7.98 5.99
C PHE A 45 3.44 6.72 5.30
N VAL A 46 4.31 5.76 4.99
CA VAL A 46 3.93 4.58 4.17
C VAL A 46 3.90 3.31 5.01
N LEU A 47 4.86 3.13 5.90
CA LEU A 47 4.97 1.93 6.71
C LEU A 47 3.73 1.74 7.61
N PRO A 48 3.20 2.75 8.33
CA PRO A 48 2.02 2.54 9.18
C PRO A 48 0.80 2.07 8.37
N PRO A 49 0.41 2.74 7.25
CA PRO A 49 -0.64 2.23 6.37
C PRO A 49 -0.38 0.85 5.76
N LEU A 50 0.88 0.43 5.64
CA LEU A 50 1.26 -0.88 5.09
C LEU A 50 1.19 -2.02 6.13
N VAL A 51 1.16 -1.70 7.43
CA VAL A 51 1.09 -2.70 8.52
C VAL A 51 -0.05 -3.71 8.34
N PRO A 52 -1.31 -3.31 8.01
CA PRO A 52 -2.38 -4.27 7.77
C PRO A 52 -2.08 -5.28 6.66
N ALA A 53 -1.35 -4.87 5.62
CA ALA A 53 -0.92 -5.75 4.54
C ALA A 53 0.17 -6.73 5.01
N LEU A 54 1.18 -6.22 5.74
CA LEU A 54 2.25 -7.03 6.31
C LEU A 54 1.71 -8.09 7.28
N VAL A 55 0.83 -7.69 8.20
CA VAL A 55 0.17 -8.59 9.15
C VAL A 55 -0.66 -9.65 8.41
N SER A 56 -1.36 -9.25 7.34
CA SER A 56 -2.21 -10.16 6.55
C SER A 56 -1.44 -11.34 5.96
N LEU A 57 -0.15 -11.20 5.62
CA LEU A 57 0.69 -12.29 5.09
C LEU A 57 0.82 -13.48 6.04
N PHE A 58 0.78 -13.22 7.35
CA PHE A 58 0.91 -14.23 8.40
C PHE A 58 -0.43 -14.83 8.82
N THR A 59 -1.55 -14.28 8.35
CA THR A 59 -2.88 -14.80 8.67
C THR A 59 -3.22 -16.07 7.88
N ALA A 60 -4.39 -16.64 8.17
CA ALA A 60 -4.96 -17.75 7.39
C ALA A 60 -5.25 -17.37 5.93
N ASN A 61 -5.42 -16.07 5.62
CA ASN A 61 -5.66 -15.60 4.26
C ASN A 61 -4.66 -14.48 3.87
N PRO A 62 -3.50 -14.86 3.29
CA PRO A 62 -2.50 -13.91 2.81
C PRO A 62 -2.97 -12.97 1.68
N LEU A 63 -4.03 -13.34 0.93
CA LEU A 63 -4.59 -12.47 -0.12
C LEU A 63 -5.25 -11.21 0.45
N ARG A 64 -5.50 -11.15 1.76
CA ARG A 64 -5.94 -9.91 2.43
C ARG A 64 -4.91 -8.78 2.29
N ALA A 65 -3.63 -9.11 2.14
CA ALA A 65 -2.60 -8.14 1.84
C ALA A 65 -2.84 -7.43 0.50
N VAL A 66 -3.34 -8.16 -0.51
CA VAL A 66 -3.67 -7.58 -1.82
C VAL A 66 -4.78 -6.54 -1.69
N GLY A 67 -5.83 -6.84 -0.93
CA GLY A 67 -6.92 -5.88 -0.69
C GLY A 67 -6.47 -4.64 0.08
N ALA A 68 -5.61 -4.83 1.10
CA ALA A 68 -5.02 -3.73 1.85
C ALA A 68 -4.20 -2.80 0.94
N CYS A 69 -3.31 -3.37 0.13
CA CYS A 69 -2.51 -2.62 -0.84
C CYS A 69 -3.38 -1.95 -1.91
N ALA A 70 -4.43 -2.60 -2.39
CA ALA A 70 -5.31 -2.07 -3.42
C ALA A 70 -6.10 -0.82 -2.95
N LEU A 71 -6.51 -0.76 -1.68
CA LEU A 71 -7.17 0.43 -1.13
C LEU A 71 -6.20 1.47 -0.57
N PHE A 72 -4.93 1.10 -0.37
CA PHE A 72 -3.88 2.04 0.02
C PHE A 72 -3.24 2.76 -1.18
N ALA A 73 -2.91 2.02 -2.24
CA ALA A 73 -2.19 2.55 -3.41
C ALA A 73 -2.82 3.82 -4.05
N PRO A 74 -4.15 3.98 -4.14
CA PRO A 74 -4.75 5.21 -4.65
C PRO A 74 -4.33 6.47 -3.89
N TRP A 75 -4.07 6.37 -2.58
CA TRP A 75 -3.59 7.52 -1.79
C TRP A 75 -2.17 7.94 -2.17
N LEU A 76 -1.28 6.98 -2.44
CA LEU A 76 0.05 7.26 -2.95
C LEU A 76 0.01 7.86 -4.35
N LEU A 77 -0.84 7.33 -5.23
CA LEU A 77 -1.06 7.89 -6.57
C LEU A 77 -1.61 9.31 -6.50
N TRP A 78 -2.54 9.57 -5.58
CA TRP A 78 -3.08 10.91 -5.35
C TRP A 78 -2.01 11.88 -4.86
N ALA A 79 -1.19 11.48 -3.88
CA ALA A 79 -0.08 12.32 -3.41
C ALA A 79 0.90 12.62 -4.54
N GLY A 80 1.29 11.60 -5.32
CA GLY A 80 2.11 11.79 -6.52
C GLY A 80 1.46 12.71 -7.56
N TYR A 81 0.15 12.66 -7.75
CA TYR A 81 -0.55 13.56 -8.66
C TYR A 81 -0.47 15.02 -8.19
N VAL A 82 -0.75 15.27 -6.90
CA VAL A 82 -0.71 16.61 -6.31
C VAL A 82 0.71 17.17 -6.34
N ASP A 83 1.70 16.36 -5.99
CA ASP A 83 3.08 16.86 -5.86
C ASP A 83 3.82 16.95 -7.19
N CYS A 84 3.60 16.00 -8.10
CA CYS A 84 4.43 15.84 -9.29
C CYS A 84 3.77 16.38 -10.56
N ILE A 85 2.45 16.34 -10.64
CA ILE A 85 1.72 16.72 -11.87
C ILE A 85 1.08 18.09 -11.72
N ARG A 86 0.53 18.40 -10.54
CA ARG A 86 -0.13 19.69 -10.28
C ARG A 86 0.34 20.32 -8.96
N PRO A 87 1.65 20.65 -8.84
CA PRO A 87 2.19 21.23 -7.63
C PRO A 87 1.50 22.56 -7.30
N ASP A 88 1.15 22.73 -6.03
CA ASP A 88 0.67 24.02 -5.52
C ASP A 88 1.79 25.06 -5.64
N ALA A 89 1.46 26.27 -6.11
CA ALA A 89 2.42 27.34 -6.42
C ALA A 89 3.21 27.89 -5.20
N GLY A 90 3.01 27.33 -4.00
CA GLY A 90 3.51 27.85 -2.73
C GLY A 90 4.86 27.31 -2.24
N GLY A 91 5.47 26.32 -2.90
CA GLY A 91 6.82 25.83 -2.56
C GLY A 91 7.01 25.28 -1.14
N GLY A 92 5.92 25.04 -0.39
CA GLY A 92 5.96 24.48 0.96
C GLY A 92 6.15 22.96 0.97
N ALA A 93 6.59 22.41 2.10
CA ALA A 93 6.69 20.96 2.30
C ALA A 93 5.35 20.29 1.98
N SER A 94 5.36 19.27 1.10
CA SER A 94 4.11 18.69 0.62
C SER A 94 3.29 18.09 1.76
N MET A 95 2.12 18.70 1.99
CA MET A 95 1.12 18.17 2.92
C MET A 95 0.32 17.00 2.33
N ALA A 96 0.58 16.59 1.08
CA ALA A 96 -0.16 15.51 0.42
C ALA A 96 0.05 14.15 1.11
N TYR A 97 1.19 13.95 1.78
CA TYR A 97 1.46 12.74 2.55
C TYR A 97 0.72 12.66 3.90
N VAL A 98 0.13 13.77 4.38
CA VAL A 98 -0.71 13.74 5.59
C VAL A 98 -2.00 12.95 5.35
N PRO A 99 -2.78 13.19 4.27
CA PRO A 99 -3.88 12.31 3.86
C PRO A 99 -3.46 10.86 3.63
N VAL A 100 -2.26 10.62 3.07
CA VAL A 100 -1.73 9.25 2.88
C VAL A 100 -1.63 8.53 4.22
N LEU A 101 -1.12 9.20 5.26
CA LEU A 101 -1.04 8.61 6.59
C LEU A 101 -2.43 8.46 7.24
N LEU A 102 -3.22 9.54 7.26
CA LEU A 102 -4.50 9.59 7.97
C LEU A 102 -5.56 8.68 7.37
N TYR A 103 -5.65 8.63 6.04
CA TYR A 103 -6.66 7.85 5.33
C TYR A 103 -6.11 6.56 4.73
N GLY A 104 -4.81 6.45 4.49
CA GLY A 104 -4.19 5.23 3.98
C GLY A 104 -4.32 4.07 4.95
N PHE A 105 -4.07 4.28 6.25
CA PHE A 105 -4.22 3.23 7.26
C PHE A 105 -5.65 2.67 7.36
N PRO A 106 -6.70 3.49 7.60
CA PRO A 106 -8.06 2.96 7.66
C PRO A 106 -8.51 2.35 6.33
N SER A 107 -8.06 2.88 5.19
CA SER A 107 -8.33 2.28 3.87
C SER A 107 -7.67 0.91 3.71
N ALA A 108 -6.42 0.75 4.16
CA ALA A 108 -5.72 -0.52 4.14
C ALA A 108 -6.38 -1.56 5.07
N VAL A 109 -6.82 -1.14 6.26
CA VAL A 109 -7.60 -1.99 7.17
C VAL A 109 -8.90 -2.42 6.50
N LEU A 110 -9.67 -1.49 5.94
CA LEU A 110 -10.90 -1.80 5.22
C LEU A 110 -10.64 -2.77 4.07
N GLY A 111 -9.58 -2.57 3.31
CA GLY A 111 -9.18 -3.43 2.19
C GLY A 111 -8.85 -4.85 2.64
N ALA A 112 -8.09 -4.98 3.73
CA ALA A 112 -7.82 -6.27 4.35
C ALA A 112 -9.09 -6.97 4.83
N LEU A 113 -10.03 -6.23 5.43
CA LEU A 113 -11.32 -6.75 5.92
C LEU A 113 -12.20 -7.23 4.77
N LEU A 114 -12.32 -6.44 3.69
CA LEU A 114 -13.16 -6.73 2.53
C LEU A 114 -12.61 -7.86 1.64
N ALA A 115 -11.28 -8.02 1.58
CA ALA A 115 -10.65 -9.06 0.77
C ALA A 115 -11.11 -10.48 1.15
N GLY A 116 -11.36 -10.75 2.44
CA GLY A 116 -11.84 -12.05 2.90
C GLY A 116 -13.21 -12.44 2.31
N PRO A 117 -14.27 -11.64 2.54
CA PRO A 117 -15.57 -11.83 1.90
C PRO A 117 -15.51 -11.90 0.37
N VAL A 118 -14.70 -11.03 -0.27
CA VAL A 118 -14.55 -11.03 -1.73
C VAL A 118 -13.94 -12.34 -2.23
N CYS A 119 -12.89 -12.84 -1.58
CA CYS A 119 -12.29 -14.13 -1.92
C CYS A 119 -13.32 -15.27 -1.81
N ARG A 120 -14.14 -15.28 -0.75
CA ARG A 120 -15.20 -16.28 -0.58
C ARG A 120 -16.26 -16.21 -1.67
N ARG A 121 -16.70 -14.99 -2.04
CA ARG A 121 -17.67 -14.78 -3.13
C ARG A 121 -17.14 -15.24 -4.49
N GLN A 122 -15.83 -15.11 -4.72
CA GLN A 122 -15.17 -15.62 -5.93
C GLN A 122 -14.83 -17.12 -5.86
N GLY A 123 -15.25 -17.82 -4.80
CA GLY A 123 -14.97 -19.24 -4.62
C GLY A 123 -13.48 -19.56 -4.43
N LEU A 124 -12.69 -18.59 -3.98
CA LEU A 124 -11.27 -18.77 -3.65
C LEU A 124 -11.15 -19.37 -2.24
N ALA A 125 -10.58 -20.57 -2.17
CA ALA A 125 -10.24 -21.23 -0.92
C ALA A 125 -8.72 -21.35 -0.82
N ILE A 126 -8.16 -21.02 0.34
CA ILE A 126 -6.72 -21.09 0.57
C ILE A 126 -6.44 -22.39 1.32
N ASP A 127 -5.74 -23.28 0.65
CA ASP A 127 -5.25 -24.53 1.24
C ASP A 127 -3.98 -24.21 2.05
N PRO A 128 -3.75 -24.90 3.19
CA PRO A 128 -2.65 -24.61 4.11
C PRO A 128 -1.24 -24.65 3.48
#